data_AF-A0A7C5KQC3-F1
#
_entry.id   AF-A0A7C5KQC3-F1
#
_cell.length_a   1.000
_cell.length_b   1.000
_cell.length_c   1.000
_cell.angle_alpha   90.00
_cell.angle_beta   90.00
_cell.angle_gamma   90.00
#
_symmetry.space_group_name_H-M   'P 1'
#
loop_
_entity.id
_entity.type
_entity.pdbx_description
1 polymer ?
#
loop_
_entity_poly.entity_id
_entity_poly.type
_entity_poly.pdbx_seq_one_letter_code
_entity_poly.pdbx_strand_id
1 'polypeptide(L)'
;MKRRALVILITLLVLLAFTVQPALADGTYTVQAGDTLSGIATAYGISVNQLATANGLSWNSWVYTGQQLVIPGSGGYQASAPGSYYSGASYGERWIDVNLSTQTLTAYEGQVPVYSTLVSTGMWGTPTVVGTFQIYVKHYSALMTGGSGASYYYLPDVPYVMYFYGGYGLHGTYWHNNFGTPMSHGCVNLSVGDAAWLFNWASVGTTVVTHY
;
A
#
# COMPACT_ATOMS: atom_id res chain seq x y z
N MET A 1 38.54 14.33 62.66
CA MET A 1 37.83 15.33 61.82
C MET A 1 37.99 14.95 60.35
N LYS A 2 36.88 15.04 59.61
CA LYS A 2 36.60 14.33 58.34
C LYS A 2 37.34 14.95 57.13
N ARG A 3 38.03 14.13 56.31
CA ARG A 3 38.44 14.51 54.96
C ARG A 3 37.20 14.43 54.06
N ARG A 4 36.70 15.59 53.58
CA ARG A 4 35.57 15.66 52.66
C ARG A 4 36.10 15.59 51.24
N ALA A 5 35.71 14.55 50.50
CA ALA A 5 35.93 14.44 49.07
C ALA A 5 35.05 15.49 48.36
N LEU A 6 35.67 16.28 47.49
CA LEU A 6 35.00 17.22 46.60
C LEU A 6 34.54 16.43 45.36
N VAL A 7 33.24 16.17 45.25
CA VAL A 7 32.62 15.63 44.03
C VAL A 7 32.34 16.81 43.11
N ILE A 8 33.07 16.90 41.99
CA ILE A 8 32.83 17.87 40.92
C ILE A 8 31.65 17.33 40.09
N LEU A 9 30.48 17.94 40.27
CA LEU A 9 29.29 17.67 39.46
C LEU A 9 29.42 18.45 38.14
N ILE A 10 29.84 17.78 37.07
CA ILE A 10 29.81 18.35 35.71
C ILE A 10 28.37 18.18 35.21
N THR A 11 27.56 19.24 35.29
CA THR A 11 26.26 19.32 34.64
C THR A 11 26.45 19.53 33.14
N LEU A 12 26.23 18.47 32.35
CA LEU A 12 26.19 18.54 30.89
C LEU A 12 24.87 19.20 30.47
N LEU A 13 24.89 20.50 30.17
CA LEU A 13 23.76 21.21 29.57
C LEU A 13 23.73 20.86 28.07
N VAL A 14 22.98 19.83 27.71
CA VAL A 14 22.70 19.50 26.30
C VAL A 14 21.64 20.49 25.79
N LEU A 15 22.09 21.57 25.16
CA LEU A 15 21.22 22.43 24.34
C LEU A 15 20.84 21.67 23.06
N LEU A 16 19.69 21.00 23.09
CA LEU A 16 19.01 20.53 21.87
C LEU A 16 18.47 21.77 21.15
N ALA A 17 19.25 22.30 20.21
CA ALA A 17 18.75 23.20 19.20
C ALA A 17 17.87 22.39 18.24
N PHE A 18 16.55 22.38 18.47
CA PHE A 18 15.59 21.96 17.45
C PHE A 18 15.53 23.06 16.39
N THR A 19 16.18 22.84 15.25
CA THR A 19 15.91 23.63 14.05
C THR A 19 14.48 23.33 13.62
N VAL A 20 13.57 24.30 13.76
CA VAL A 20 12.26 24.22 13.12
C VAL A 20 12.50 24.39 11.62
N GLN A 21 12.44 23.27 10.88
CA GLN A 21 12.49 23.28 9.41
C GLN A 21 11.24 24.02 8.91
N PRO A 22 11.35 25.03 8.03
CA PRO A 22 10.18 25.67 7.46
C PRO A 22 9.39 24.67 6.60
N ALA A 23 8.07 24.62 6.79
CA ALA A 23 7.18 23.88 5.89
C ALA A 23 7.29 24.48 4.48
N LEU A 24 7.59 23.65 3.49
CA LEU A 24 7.65 24.08 2.09
C LEU A 24 6.22 24.33 1.57
N ALA A 25 6.01 25.49 0.97
CA ALA A 25 4.73 25.97 0.48
C ALA A 25 4.13 25.10 -0.64
N ASP A 26 2.80 25.14 -0.76
CA ASP A 26 2.04 24.56 -1.87
C ASP A 26 2.55 25.09 -3.22
N GLY A 27 2.90 24.17 -4.12
CA GLY A 27 3.27 24.49 -5.49
C GLY A 27 2.03 24.60 -6.38
N THR A 28 2.16 25.20 -7.56
CA THR A 28 1.13 25.08 -8.62
C THR A 28 1.75 24.50 -9.88
N TYR A 29 0.99 23.67 -10.59
CA TYR A 29 1.38 23.08 -11.86
C TYR A 29 0.36 23.45 -12.94
N THR A 30 0.85 23.86 -14.11
CA THR A 30 -0.03 24.10 -15.27
C THR A 30 0.03 22.88 -16.18
N VAL A 31 -1.13 22.23 -16.35
CA VAL A 31 -1.31 21.03 -17.17
C VAL A 31 -0.87 21.30 -18.61
N GLN A 32 0.01 20.46 -19.14
CA GLN A 32 0.52 20.48 -20.51
C GLN A 32 -0.26 19.52 -21.42
N ALA A 33 0.00 19.59 -22.72
CA ALA A 33 -0.61 18.68 -23.68
C ALA A 33 -0.10 17.24 -23.45
N GLY A 34 -1.02 16.30 -23.23
CA GLY A 34 -0.70 14.90 -22.97
C GLY A 34 -0.58 14.53 -21.49
N ASP A 35 -0.71 15.51 -20.60
CA ASP A 35 -0.72 15.24 -19.17
C ASP A 35 -1.98 14.52 -18.70
N THR A 36 -1.81 13.76 -17.64
CA THR A 36 -2.90 13.09 -16.91
C THR A 36 -2.72 13.37 -15.42
N LEU A 37 -3.79 13.27 -14.63
CA LEU A 37 -3.67 13.36 -13.16
C LEU A 37 -2.66 12.35 -12.62
N SER A 38 -2.62 11.14 -13.17
CA SER A 38 -1.64 10.10 -12.81
C SER A 38 -0.21 10.45 -13.17
N GLY A 39 0.03 10.97 -14.39
CA GLY A 39 1.35 11.42 -14.81
C GLY A 39 1.89 12.57 -13.97
N ILE A 40 1.04 13.57 -13.69
CA ILE A 40 1.39 14.72 -12.85
C ILE A 40 1.65 14.27 -11.41
N ALA A 41 0.73 13.51 -10.81
CA ALA A 41 0.90 13.02 -9.45
C ALA A 41 2.22 12.22 -9.29
N THR A 42 2.53 11.37 -10.28
CA THR A 42 3.81 10.64 -10.34
C THR A 42 5.02 11.57 -10.42
N ALA A 43 4.99 12.58 -11.29
CA ALA A 43 6.09 13.53 -11.45
C ALA A 43 6.39 14.31 -10.16
N TYR A 44 5.37 14.52 -9.33
CA TYR A 44 5.47 15.23 -8.04
C TYR A 44 5.56 14.30 -6.83
N GLY A 45 5.63 12.98 -7.04
CA GLY A 45 5.78 11.99 -5.96
C GLY A 45 4.60 11.95 -4.98
N ILE A 46 3.39 12.28 -5.46
CA ILE A 46 2.13 12.27 -4.70
C ILE A 46 1.13 11.31 -5.33
N SER A 47 0.05 10.97 -4.63
CA SER A 47 -1.01 10.12 -5.18
C SER A 47 -1.99 10.92 -6.05
N VAL A 48 -2.66 10.22 -6.97
CA VAL A 48 -3.73 10.80 -7.79
C VAL A 48 -4.85 11.36 -6.93
N ASN A 49 -5.19 10.68 -5.84
CA ASN A 49 -6.19 11.15 -4.88
C ASN A 49 -5.75 12.43 -4.16
N GLN A 50 -4.49 12.52 -3.75
CA GLN A 50 -3.94 13.72 -3.10
C GLN A 50 -4.00 14.91 -4.05
N LEU A 51 -3.54 14.72 -5.31
CA LEU A 51 -3.62 15.73 -6.34
C LEU A 51 -5.07 16.10 -6.66
N ALA A 52 -5.97 15.12 -6.83
CA ALA A 52 -7.37 15.37 -7.16
C ALA A 52 -8.11 16.11 -6.03
N THR A 53 -7.93 15.66 -4.78
CA THR A 53 -8.57 16.26 -3.60
C THR A 53 -8.09 17.69 -3.37
N ALA A 54 -6.79 17.95 -3.49
CA ALA A 54 -6.24 19.30 -3.39
C ALA A 54 -6.83 20.28 -4.43
N ASN A 55 -7.40 19.74 -5.50
CA ASN A 55 -7.98 20.48 -6.61
C ASN A 55 -9.50 20.36 -6.72
N GLY A 56 -10.18 19.74 -5.74
CA GLY A 56 -11.63 19.53 -5.79
C GLY A 56 -12.09 18.63 -6.94
N LEU A 57 -11.20 17.77 -7.45
CA LEU A 57 -11.46 16.84 -8.54
C LEU A 57 -11.72 15.43 -8.00
N SER A 58 -12.42 14.62 -8.79
CA SER A 58 -12.41 13.16 -8.59
C SER A 58 -11.12 12.55 -9.14
N TRP A 59 -10.68 11.43 -8.57
CA TRP A 59 -9.42 10.76 -8.93
C TRP A 59 -9.33 10.32 -10.40
N ASN A 60 -10.47 10.10 -11.05
CA ASN A 60 -10.58 9.72 -12.45
C ASN A 60 -10.97 10.91 -13.35
N SER A 61 -10.87 12.14 -12.86
CA SER A 61 -11.23 13.33 -13.65
C SER A 61 -10.24 13.53 -14.79
N TRP A 62 -10.74 14.06 -15.90
CA TRP A 62 -9.87 14.60 -16.94
C TRP A 62 -9.25 15.90 -16.45
N VAL A 63 -8.00 16.12 -16.85
CA VAL A 63 -7.33 17.42 -16.73
C VAL A 63 -7.16 18.00 -18.12
N TYR A 64 -7.37 19.31 -18.24
CA TYR A 64 -7.31 20.00 -19.50
C TYR A 64 -6.03 20.83 -19.59
N THR A 65 -5.39 20.84 -20.76
CA THR A 65 -4.21 21.67 -20.99
C THR A 65 -4.51 23.13 -20.64
N GLY A 66 -3.61 23.76 -19.88
CA GLY A 66 -3.75 25.11 -19.34
C GLY A 66 -4.45 25.18 -17.98
N GLN A 67 -5.03 24.09 -17.49
CA GLN A 67 -5.59 24.01 -16.13
C GLN A 67 -4.46 24.14 -15.10
N GLN A 68 -4.65 25.00 -14.10
CA GLN A 68 -3.76 25.05 -12.93
C GLN A 68 -4.23 24.05 -11.88
N LEU A 69 -3.28 23.26 -11.39
CA LEU A 69 -3.45 22.37 -10.26
C LEU A 69 -2.59 22.86 -9.09
N VAL A 70 -3.18 22.91 -7.90
CA VAL A 70 -2.46 22.97 -6.64
C VAL A 70 -1.73 21.65 -6.46
N ILE A 71 -0.41 21.73 -6.35
CA ILE A 71 0.45 20.63 -5.94
C ILE A 71 0.65 20.77 -4.44
N PRO A 72 0.00 19.93 -3.61
CA PRO A 72 0.18 20.02 -2.17
C PRO A 72 1.67 19.87 -1.84
N GLY A 73 2.19 20.76 -1.00
CA GLY A 73 3.61 20.80 -0.66
C GLY A 73 4.10 19.45 -0.12
N SER A 74 5.25 18.97 -0.63
CA SER A 74 5.94 17.75 -0.15
C SER A 74 6.61 18.00 1.22
N GLY A 75 5.81 18.41 2.21
CA GLY A 75 6.25 18.73 3.55
C GLY A 75 6.62 17.47 4.34
N GLY A 76 7.88 17.04 4.22
CA GLY A 76 8.58 16.29 5.26
C GLY A 76 8.29 14.79 5.36
N TYR A 77 8.75 14.01 4.38
CA TYR A 77 9.17 12.63 4.65
C TYR A 77 10.66 12.53 4.37
N GLN A 78 11.45 12.83 5.40
CA GLN A 78 12.88 12.49 5.43
C GLN A 78 13.00 10.96 5.44
N ALA A 79 13.73 10.43 4.46
CA ALA A 79 13.99 9.01 4.30
C ALA A 79 14.67 8.43 5.56
N SER A 80 14.08 7.37 6.12
CA SER A 80 14.81 6.43 6.97
C SER A 80 14.25 5.01 6.84
N ALA A 81 15.17 4.07 6.58
CA ALA A 81 15.05 2.60 6.48
C ALA A 81 14.46 2.00 5.17
N PRO A 82 14.99 0.85 4.70
CA PRO A 82 14.70 0.29 3.38
C PRO A 82 13.35 -0.44 3.35
N GLY A 83 12.55 -0.13 2.32
CA GLY A 83 11.22 -0.69 2.08
C GLY A 83 10.23 0.45 1.86
N SER A 84 10.01 0.83 0.61
CA SER A 84 9.19 1.99 0.24
C SER A 84 7.71 1.73 0.56
N TYR A 85 7.31 2.06 1.79
CA TYR A 85 5.92 2.02 2.24
C TYR A 85 5.03 2.91 1.36
N TYR A 86 3.76 2.53 1.23
CA TYR A 86 2.69 3.38 0.71
C TYR A 86 2.62 4.70 1.50
N SER A 87 3.34 5.72 1.03
CA SER A 87 3.50 7.01 1.72
C SER A 87 2.26 7.91 1.60
N GLY A 88 1.22 7.43 0.91
CA GLY A 88 -0.01 8.17 0.64
C GLY A 88 -1.16 7.94 1.64
N ALA A 89 -1.01 7.01 2.59
CA ALA A 89 -2.10 6.65 3.50
C ALA A 89 -2.46 7.83 4.43
N SER A 90 -3.60 8.46 4.18
CA SER A 90 -4.16 9.47 5.08
C SER A 90 -4.52 8.86 6.43
N TYR A 91 -4.60 9.66 7.51
CA TYR A 91 -5.01 9.14 8.82
C TYR A 91 -6.38 8.45 8.72
N GLY A 92 -6.45 7.16 9.06
CA GLY A 92 -7.66 6.34 8.95
C GLY A 92 -7.91 5.69 7.57
N GLU A 93 -7.05 5.92 6.58
CA GLU A 93 -7.15 5.25 5.28
C GLU A 93 -6.83 3.76 5.41
N ARG A 94 -7.72 2.92 4.87
CA ARG A 94 -7.51 1.47 4.79
C ARG A 94 -6.71 1.12 3.55
N TRP A 95 -5.57 0.47 3.75
CA TRP A 95 -4.77 -0.09 2.65
C TRP A 95 -4.11 -1.40 3.05
N ILE A 96 -3.68 -2.15 2.04
CA ILE A 96 -3.13 -3.50 2.16
C ILE A 96 -1.73 -3.49 1.57
N ASP A 97 -0.77 -3.95 2.34
CA ASP A 97 0.58 -4.25 1.91
C ASP A 97 0.72 -5.75 1.65
N VAL A 98 1.35 -6.13 0.54
CA VAL A 98 1.67 -7.51 0.17
C VAL A 98 3.14 -7.58 -0.17
N ASN A 99 3.92 -8.17 0.73
CA ASN A 99 5.34 -8.38 0.54
C ASN A 99 5.59 -9.78 -0.04
N LEU A 100 6.10 -9.80 -1.27
CA LEU A 100 6.39 -10.99 -2.06
C LEU A 100 7.69 -11.69 -1.62
N SER A 101 8.62 -11.01 -0.95
CA SER A 101 9.84 -11.66 -0.42
C SER A 101 9.56 -12.42 0.86
N THR A 102 8.76 -11.83 1.75
CA THR A 102 8.42 -12.44 3.05
C THR A 102 7.13 -13.25 3.01
N GLN A 103 6.39 -13.21 1.90
CA GLN A 103 5.09 -13.88 1.73
C GLN A 103 4.10 -13.48 2.84
N THR A 104 4.01 -12.18 3.10
CA THR A 104 3.14 -11.59 4.13
C THR A 104 2.17 -10.60 3.52
N LEU A 105 0.99 -10.52 4.11
CA LEU A 105 0.04 -9.44 3.89
C LEU A 105 -0.21 -8.70 5.19
N THR A 106 -0.15 -7.37 5.16
CA THR A 106 -0.45 -6.52 6.30
C THR A 106 -1.52 -5.50 5.92
N ALA A 107 -2.62 -5.46 6.68
CA ALA A 107 -3.65 -4.45 6.56
C ALA A 107 -3.35 -3.28 7.50
N TYR A 108 -3.51 -2.06 6.99
CA TYR A 108 -3.19 -0.83 7.70
C TYR A 108 -4.38 0.12 7.76
N GLU A 109 -4.52 0.82 8.88
CA GLU A 109 -5.31 2.05 8.98
C GLU A 109 -4.36 3.24 9.18
N GLY A 110 -4.24 4.10 8.16
CA GLY A 110 -3.15 5.08 8.08
C GLY A 110 -1.79 4.36 8.08
N GLN A 111 -0.97 4.60 9.10
CA GLN A 111 0.33 3.93 9.26
C GLN A 111 0.30 2.79 10.29
N VAL A 112 -0.84 2.54 10.92
CA VAL A 112 -0.96 1.54 12.00
C VAL A 112 -1.34 0.19 11.39
N PRO A 113 -0.50 -0.86 11.53
CA PRO A 113 -0.90 -2.20 11.12
C PRO A 113 -2.01 -2.68 12.06
N VAL A 114 -3.14 -3.05 11.48
CA VAL A 114 -4.31 -3.55 12.22
C VAL A 114 -4.47 -5.06 12.12
N TYR A 115 -3.81 -5.68 11.12
CA TYR A 115 -3.81 -7.12 10.92
C TYR A 115 -2.64 -7.55 10.04
N SER A 116 -2.07 -8.72 10.30
CA SER A 116 -1.02 -9.29 9.47
C SER A 116 -1.16 -10.81 9.42
N THR A 117 -0.90 -11.40 8.25
CA THR A 117 -0.94 -12.85 8.05
C THR A 117 0.07 -13.29 6.98
N LEU A 118 0.33 -14.60 6.96
CA LEU A 118 1.06 -15.24 5.87
C LEU A 118 0.14 -15.41 4.64
N VAL A 119 0.73 -15.30 3.46
CA VAL A 119 0.05 -15.53 2.18
C VAL A 119 0.84 -16.50 1.31
N SER A 120 0.22 -17.03 0.26
CA SER A 120 0.94 -17.64 -0.85
C SER A 120 0.67 -16.83 -2.12
N THR A 121 1.72 -16.28 -2.71
CA THR A 121 1.62 -15.44 -3.91
C THR A 121 1.97 -16.24 -5.16
N GLY A 122 2.02 -15.56 -6.30
CA GLY A 122 2.32 -16.16 -7.60
C GLY A 122 3.71 -16.80 -7.65
N MET A 123 3.77 -18.00 -8.20
CA MET A 123 5.03 -18.69 -8.49
C MET A 123 5.84 -17.92 -9.54
N TRP A 124 7.14 -18.19 -9.66
CA TRP A 124 8.01 -17.55 -10.66
C TRP A 124 7.46 -17.60 -12.10
N GLY A 125 6.84 -18.72 -12.51
CA GLY A 125 6.24 -18.85 -13.85
C GLY A 125 4.89 -18.15 -14.04
N THR A 126 4.28 -17.69 -12.94
CA THR A 126 2.98 -16.98 -12.92
C THR A 126 2.97 -15.96 -11.77
N PRO A 127 3.86 -14.95 -11.84
CA PRO A 127 4.15 -14.09 -10.71
C PRO A 127 2.97 -13.18 -10.37
N THR A 128 2.83 -12.84 -9.09
CA THR A 128 1.95 -11.75 -8.67
C THR A 128 2.51 -10.44 -9.21
N VAL A 129 1.63 -9.59 -9.74
CA VAL A 129 2.01 -8.26 -10.22
C VAL A 129 2.55 -7.40 -9.08
N VAL A 130 3.52 -6.54 -9.38
CA VAL A 130 4.10 -5.55 -8.46
C VAL A 130 3.54 -4.18 -8.82
N GLY A 131 3.17 -3.40 -7.81
CA GLY A 131 2.63 -2.06 -8.00
C GLY A 131 1.61 -1.66 -6.94
N THR A 132 0.96 -0.53 -7.20
CA THR A 132 -0.15 0.00 -6.39
C THR A 132 -1.43 -0.13 -7.18
N PHE A 133 -2.42 -0.79 -6.58
CA PHE A 133 -3.70 -1.12 -7.18
C PHE A 133 -4.84 -0.76 -6.22
N GLN A 134 -6.08 -0.96 -6.65
CA GLN A 134 -7.26 -0.84 -5.81
C GLN A 134 -8.18 -2.03 -6.02
N ILE A 135 -8.80 -2.51 -4.94
CA ILE A 135 -9.86 -3.51 -5.04
C ILE A 135 -10.99 -2.93 -5.88
N TYR A 136 -11.25 -3.47 -7.08
CA TYR A 136 -12.27 -2.94 -7.97
C TYR A 136 -13.60 -3.72 -7.87
N VAL A 137 -13.58 -4.97 -7.38
CA VAL A 137 -14.79 -5.76 -7.13
C VAL A 137 -14.55 -6.80 -6.04
N LYS A 138 -15.64 -7.18 -5.37
CA LYS A 138 -15.66 -8.16 -4.28
C LYS A 138 -16.76 -9.19 -4.51
N HIS A 139 -16.45 -10.47 -4.33
CA HIS A 139 -17.40 -11.58 -4.39
C HIS A 139 -17.25 -12.45 -3.14
N TYR A 140 -18.36 -12.77 -2.48
CA TYR A 140 -18.35 -13.74 -1.38
C TYR A 140 -17.86 -15.13 -1.84
N SER A 141 -18.14 -15.48 -3.09
CA SER A 141 -17.71 -16.71 -3.74
C SER A 141 -17.56 -16.48 -5.24
N ALA A 142 -16.55 -17.08 -5.87
CA ALA A 142 -16.42 -17.12 -7.32
C ALA A 142 -15.81 -18.44 -7.79
N LEU A 143 -16.18 -18.88 -9.00
CA LEU A 143 -15.46 -19.94 -9.70
C LEU A 143 -14.13 -19.38 -10.22
N MET A 144 -13.02 -20.06 -9.90
CA MET A 144 -11.73 -19.79 -10.51
C MET A 144 -11.28 -20.99 -11.33
N THR A 145 -11.07 -20.78 -12.62
CA THR A 145 -10.57 -21.80 -13.53
C THR A 145 -9.56 -21.18 -14.49
N GLY A 146 -8.59 -21.97 -14.92
CA GLY A 146 -7.51 -21.50 -15.78
C GLY A 146 -6.48 -22.59 -16.03
N GLY A 147 -5.41 -22.22 -16.72
CA GLY A 147 -4.37 -23.15 -17.13
C GLY A 147 -4.79 -24.09 -18.27
N SER A 148 -3.87 -24.96 -18.68
CA SER A 148 -4.06 -25.92 -19.76
C SER A 148 -3.27 -27.20 -19.49
N GLY A 149 -3.77 -28.34 -19.97
CA GLY A 149 -3.09 -29.63 -19.80
C GLY A 149 -2.87 -29.97 -18.32
N ALA A 150 -1.64 -30.30 -17.95
CA ALA A 150 -1.29 -30.66 -16.57
C ALA A 150 -1.40 -29.50 -15.56
N SER A 151 -1.47 -28.24 -16.02
CA SER A 151 -1.61 -27.05 -15.16
C SER A 151 -3.06 -26.53 -15.11
N TYR A 152 -4.01 -27.25 -15.71
CA TYR A 152 -5.42 -26.88 -15.63
C TYR A 152 -5.91 -26.98 -14.18
N TYR A 153 -6.67 -25.98 -13.75
CA TYR A 153 -7.35 -26.01 -12.47
C TYR A 153 -8.82 -25.60 -12.61
N TYR A 154 -9.63 -26.17 -11.72
CA TYR A 154 -11.04 -25.89 -11.58
C TYR A 154 -11.36 -25.82 -10.08
N LEU A 155 -11.60 -24.62 -9.59
CA LEU A 155 -11.79 -24.32 -8.18
C LEU A 155 -13.18 -23.68 -8.02
N PRO A 156 -14.22 -24.50 -7.80
CA PRO A 156 -15.54 -23.97 -7.51
C PRO A 156 -15.54 -23.30 -6.14
N ASP A 157 -16.40 -22.30 -5.99
CA ASP A 157 -16.69 -21.67 -4.71
C ASP A 157 -15.49 -21.09 -3.94
N VAL A 158 -14.55 -20.47 -4.65
CA VAL A 158 -13.43 -19.77 -4.01
C VAL A 158 -13.98 -18.61 -3.18
N PRO A 159 -13.78 -18.60 -1.85
CA PRO A 159 -14.46 -17.66 -0.97
C PRO A 159 -13.71 -16.32 -0.88
N TYR A 160 -14.45 -15.26 -0.56
CA TYR A 160 -13.95 -13.93 -0.19
C TYR A 160 -13.00 -13.30 -1.21
N VAL A 161 -13.39 -13.35 -2.48
CA VAL A 161 -12.57 -12.87 -3.59
C VAL A 161 -12.62 -11.35 -3.69
N MET A 162 -11.45 -10.73 -3.74
CA MET A 162 -11.27 -9.29 -3.92
C MET A 162 -10.29 -9.05 -5.05
N TYR A 163 -10.80 -8.76 -6.25
CA TYR A 163 -9.95 -8.50 -7.41
C TYR A 163 -9.40 -7.07 -7.37
N PHE A 164 -8.11 -6.93 -7.67
CA PHE A 164 -7.41 -5.64 -7.62
C PHE A 164 -6.70 -5.27 -8.95
N TYR A 165 -6.47 -6.24 -9.84
CA TYR A 165 -5.87 -5.98 -11.15
C TYR A 165 -6.22 -7.08 -12.16
N GLY A 166 -7.01 -6.79 -13.20
CA GLY A 166 -7.43 -7.84 -14.15
C GLY A 166 -7.98 -9.09 -13.43
N GLY A 167 -7.45 -10.27 -13.73
CA GLY A 167 -7.82 -11.52 -13.02
C GLY A 167 -7.12 -11.76 -11.67
N TYR A 168 -6.29 -10.84 -11.20
CA TYR A 168 -5.53 -10.97 -9.95
C TYR A 168 -6.38 -10.54 -8.75
N GLY A 169 -6.45 -11.39 -7.73
CA GLY A 169 -7.22 -11.11 -6.53
C GLY A 169 -6.58 -11.67 -5.25
N LEU A 170 -7.05 -11.11 -4.15
CA LEU A 170 -6.88 -11.63 -2.80
C LEU A 170 -8.07 -12.55 -2.52
N HIS A 171 -7.87 -13.77 -2.03
CA HIS A 171 -9.00 -14.67 -1.76
C HIS A 171 -8.65 -15.78 -0.75
N GLY A 172 -9.69 -16.41 -0.22
CA GLY A 172 -9.57 -17.58 0.65
C GLY A 172 -9.20 -18.83 -0.15
N THR A 173 -8.40 -19.69 0.45
CA THR A 173 -7.81 -20.86 -0.20
C THR A 173 -8.08 -22.10 0.64
N TYR A 174 -8.88 -23.02 0.12
CA TYR A 174 -9.24 -24.27 0.80
C TYR A 174 -8.39 -25.47 0.34
N TRP A 175 -7.70 -25.37 -0.80
CA TRP A 175 -7.01 -26.48 -1.45
C TRP A 175 -5.54 -26.64 -1.00
N HIS A 176 -4.99 -25.68 -0.26
CA HIS A 176 -3.67 -25.81 0.36
C HIS A 176 -3.56 -24.93 1.62
N ASN A 177 -2.60 -25.28 2.49
CA ASN A 177 -2.27 -24.53 3.70
C ASN A 177 -0.80 -24.04 3.73
N ASN A 178 -0.10 -24.07 2.60
CA ASN A 178 1.33 -23.76 2.50
C ASN A 178 1.63 -22.24 2.46
N PHE A 179 1.00 -21.49 3.37
CA PHE A 179 1.17 -20.03 3.49
C PHE A 179 2.59 -19.69 3.95
N GLY A 180 3.14 -18.59 3.44
CA GLY A 180 4.56 -18.25 3.59
C GLY A 180 5.43 -18.74 2.43
N THR A 181 4.84 -19.36 1.41
CA THR A 181 5.54 -19.84 0.20
C THR A 181 4.72 -19.55 -1.05
N PRO A 182 5.31 -19.14 -2.19
CA PRO A 182 4.58 -18.96 -3.44
C PRO A 182 3.94 -20.27 -3.93
N MET A 183 2.65 -20.24 -4.27
CA MET A 183 1.86 -21.42 -4.68
C MET A 183 0.83 -21.11 -5.77
N SER A 184 0.64 -19.85 -6.14
CA SER A 184 -0.49 -19.41 -6.96
C SER A 184 -0.11 -19.18 -8.42
N HIS A 185 -1.14 -19.00 -9.26
CA HIS A 185 -1.00 -18.52 -10.65
C HIS A 185 -1.12 -16.99 -10.78
N GLY A 186 -0.72 -16.24 -9.75
CA GLY A 186 -0.67 -14.79 -9.71
C GLY A 186 -1.50 -14.17 -8.59
N CYS A 187 -2.57 -14.83 -8.14
CA CYS A 187 -3.39 -14.38 -7.01
C CYS A 187 -2.62 -14.39 -5.68
N VAL A 188 -3.17 -13.73 -4.67
CA VAL A 188 -2.68 -13.78 -3.30
C VAL A 188 -3.60 -14.69 -2.50
N ASN A 189 -3.11 -15.89 -2.18
CA ASN A 189 -3.83 -16.88 -1.40
C ASN A 189 -3.73 -16.56 0.09
N LEU A 190 -4.88 -16.44 0.75
CA LEU A 190 -5.01 -16.36 2.21
C LEU A 190 -5.68 -17.63 2.74
N SER A 191 -5.50 -17.90 4.03
CA SER A 191 -6.37 -18.86 4.72
C SER A 191 -7.82 -18.36 4.64
N VAL A 192 -8.79 -19.27 4.66
CA VAL A 192 -10.22 -18.88 4.54
C VAL A 192 -10.63 -17.93 5.67
N GLY A 193 -10.10 -18.11 6.88
CA GLY A 193 -10.36 -17.22 8.02
C GLY A 193 -9.79 -15.82 7.82
N ASP A 194 -8.55 -15.72 7.36
CA ASP A 194 -7.89 -14.42 7.14
C ASP A 194 -8.51 -13.67 5.96
N ALA A 195 -8.90 -14.42 4.90
CA ALA A 195 -9.65 -13.86 3.79
C ALA A 195 -11.01 -13.31 4.22
N ALA A 196 -11.73 -14.03 5.10
CA ALA A 196 -13.00 -13.57 5.65
C ALA A 196 -12.82 -12.27 6.46
N TRP A 197 -11.78 -12.20 7.30
CA TRP A 197 -11.46 -11.00 8.06
C TRP A 197 -11.18 -9.83 7.13
N LEU A 198 -10.26 -10.02 6.18
CA LEU A 198 -9.82 -8.99 5.24
C LEU A 198 -10.98 -8.52 4.35
N PHE A 199 -11.83 -9.44 3.89
CA PHE A 199 -13.01 -9.12 3.10
C PHE A 199 -14.02 -8.29 3.86
N ASN A 200 -14.23 -8.52 5.16
CA ASN A 200 -15.15 -7.70 5.93
C ASN A 200 -14.55 -6.32 6.27
N TRP A 201 -13.23 -6.23 6.43
CA TRP A 201 -12.54 -5.00 6.76
C TRP A 201 -12.33 -4.08 5.53
N ALA A 202 -11.92 -4.64 4.40
CA ALA A 202 -11.62 -3.90 3.17
C ALA A 202 -12.89 -3.51 2.41
N SER A 203 -12.83 -2.41 1.66
CA SER A 203 -13.90 -1.95 0.77
C SER A 203 -13.44 -2.00 -0.69
N VAL A 204 -14.39 -1.94 -1.63
CA VAL A 204 -14.04 -1.57 -3.02
C VAL A 204 -13.40 -0.17 -2.97
N GLY A 205 -12.27 0.00 -3.64
CA GLY A 205 -11.42 1.17 -3.59
C GLY A 205 -10.25 1.08 -2.59
N THR A 206 -10.23 0.09 -1.68
CA THR A 206 -9.09 -0.13 -0.78
C THR A 206 -7.83 -0.39 -1.59
N THR A 207 -6.78 0.38 -1.29
CA THR A 207 -5.47 0.26 -1.95
C THR A 207 -4.82 -1.08 -1.62
N VAL A 208 -4.26 -1.73 -2.63
CA VAL A 208 -3.40 -2.92 -2.51
C VAL A 208 -2.03 -2.58 -3.09
N VAL A 209 -1.00 -2.65 -2.25
CA VAL A 209 0.40 -2.46 -2.65
C VAL A 209 1.06 -3.82 -2.63
N THR A 210 1.77 -4.12 -3.72
CA THR A 210 2.49 -5.38 -3.91
C THR A 210 3.93 -5.04 -4.24
N HIS A 211 4.87 -5.60 -3.47
CA HIS A 211 6.30 -5.32 -3.63
C HIS A 211 7.16 -6.48 -3.13
N TYR A 212 8.47 -6.43 -3.41
CA TYR A 212 9.46 -7.36 -2.84
C TYR A 212 10.06 -6.82 -1.55
#